data_AF-A0A970FDW5-F1
#
_entry.id   AF-A0A970FDW5-F1
#
_cell.length_a   1.000
_cell.length_b   1.000
_cell.length_c   1.000
_cell.angle_alpha   90.00
_cell.angle_beta   90.00
_cell.angle_gamma   90.00
#
_symmetry.space_group_name_H-M   'P 1'
#
loop_
_entity.id
_entity.type
_entity.pdbx_description
1 polymer ?
#
loop_
_entity_poly.entity_id
_entity_poly.type
_entity_poly.pdbx_seq_one_letter_code
_entity_poly.pdbx_strand_id
1 'polypeptide(L)'
;MVVTPGFIDAHTHIGTYCEGFPESMADANDMVDPVAPQLRIMDAIYQDDTAFADALAGGVTCVQTLPGSGNVIGGQGAVIKTATSRNGRKLVVEEMLVCAPSSMKSALGENPIRVYT
;
A
#
# COMPACT_ATOMS: atom_id res chain seq x y z
N MET A 1 22.40 -18.22 -16.89
CA MET A 1 21.63 -17.10 -16.33
C MET A 1 20.19 -17.56 -16.20
N VAL A 2 19.57 -17.40 -15.04
CA VAL A 2 18.14 -17.70 -14.84
C VAL A 2 17.37 -16.39 -15.05
N VAL A 3 16.27 -16.46 -15.80
CA VAL A 3 15.36 -15.34 -16.02
C VAL A 3 14.01 -15.76 -15.45
N THR A 4 13.45 -14.94 -14.57
CA THR A 4 12.11 -15.10 -14.02
C THR A 4 11.28 -13.86 -14.31
N PRO A 5 9.94 -13.97 -14.29
CA PRO A 5 9.09 -12.80 -14.14
C PRO A 5 9.43 -12.04 -12.86
N GLY A 6 9.10 -10.75 -12.82
CA GLY A 6 9.14 -9.99 -11.57
C GLY A 6 8.10 -10.52 -10.57
N PHE A 7 8.44 -10.53 -9.29
CA PHE A 7 7.55 -10.97 -8.23
C PHE A 7 6.39 -10.00 -8.02
N ILE A 8 5.30 -10.55 -7.51
CA ILE A 8 4.08 -9.83 -7.16
C ILE A 8 3.80 -10.05 -5.68
N ASP A 9 3.77 -8.97 -4.90
CA ASP A 9 3.29 -9.01 -3.52
C ASP A 9 1.79 -8.69 -3.49
N ALA A 10 0.97 -9.66 -3.12
CA ALA A 10 -0.48 -9.53 -3.11
C ALA A 10 -1.02 -8.76 -1.89
N HIS A 11 -0.18 -8.48 -0.89
CA HIS A 11 -0.60 -7.76 0.31
C HIS A 11 0.57 -7.06 0.99
N THR A 12 0.61 -5.74 0.85
CA THR A 12 1.59 -4.90 1.54
C THR A 12 0.96 -3.58 1.98
N HIS A 13 1.75 -2.80 2.72
CA HIS A 13 1.44 -1.41 3.07
C HIS A 13 2.56 -0.46 2.63
N ILE A 14 3.33 -0.87 1.60
CA ILE A 14 4.38 -0.04 1.01
C ILE A 14 3.82 1.32 0.56
N GLY A 15 4.58 2.37 0.82
CA GLY A 15 4.16 3.75 0.59
C GLY A 15 3.15 4.31 1.60
N THR A 16 2.65 3.53 2.57
CA THR A 16 1.74 4.02 3.63
C THR A 16 2.27 3.75 5.04
N TYR A 17 3.14 2.75 5.21
CA TYR A 17 4.09 2.65 6.31
C TYR A 17 5.50 2.91 5.77
N CYS A 18 5.85 4.18 5.65
CA CYS A 18 7.12 4.57 5.03
C CYS A 18 8.31 4.11 5.84
N GLU A 19 9.28 3.49 5.17
CA GLU A 19 10.48 3.01 5.81
C GLU A 19 11.31 4.17 6.39
N GLY A 20 11.77 4.01 7.64
CA GLY A 20 12.53 5.04 8.36
C GLY A 20 11.69 6.17 8.95
N PHE A 21 10.37 6.19 8.73
CA PHE A 21 9.46 7.15 9.37
C PHE A 21 8.90 6.59 10.70
N PRO A 22 8.54 7.46 11.67
CA PRO A 22 7.83 7.04 12.87
C PRO A 22 6.45 6.44 12.53
N GLU A 23 6.00 5.44 13.30
CA GLU A 23 4.67 4.82 13.12
C GLU A 23 3.51 5.83 13.20
N SER A 24 3.69 6.93 13.94
CA SER A 24 2.69 8.01 14.03
C SER A 24 2.46 8.77 12.72
N MET A 25 3.32 8.55 11.70
CA MET A 25 3.16 9.10 10.36
C MET A 25 2.64 8.05 9.36
N ALA A 26 2.21 6.88 9.84
CA ALA A 26 1.64 5.87 8.96
C ALA A 26 0.20 6.23 8.56
N ASP A 27 -0.06 6.24 7.26
CA ASP A 27 -1.35 6.64 6.67
C ASP A 27 -2.18 5.43 6.19
N ALA A 28 -1.84 4.22 6.64
CA ALA A 28 -2.52 3.00 6.21
C ALA A 28 -3.82 2.69 6.96
N ASN A 29 -4.04 3.27 8.14
CA ASN A 29 -5.24 3.05 8.96
C ASN A 29 -5.80 4.39 9.45
N ASP A 30 -7.05 4.69 9.09
CA ASP A 30 -7.73 5.90 9.53
C ASP A 30 -8.18 5.81 11.01
N MET A 31 -8.68 4.64 11.43
CA MET A 31 -9.11 4.34 12.81
C MET A 31 -10.13 5.33 13.43
N VAL A 32 -10.69 6.27 12.68
CA VAL A 32 -11.72 7.20 13.20
C VAL A 32 -13.09 6.54 13.23
N ASP A 33 -13.43 5.79 12.17
CA ASP A 33 -14.69 5.02 12.05
C ASP A 33 -14.38 3.54 11.74
N PRO A 34 -14.99 2.55 12.42
CA PRO A 34 -14.79 1.13 12.11
C PRO A 34 -15.12 0.74 10.67
N VAL A 35 -15.98 1.50 9.97
CA VAL A 35 -16.47 1.20 8.63
C VAL A 35 -16.20 2.39 7.69
N ALA A 36 -15.09 2.31 6.96
CA ALA A 36 -14.63 3.37 6.06
C ALA A 36 -14.45 2.92 4.58
N PRO A 37 -15.49 2.37 3.92
CA PRO A 37 -15.40 1.83 2.55
C PRO A 37 -15.09 2.90 1.48
N GLN A 38 -15.32 4.18 1.78
CA GLN A 38 -15.06 5.31 0.91
C GLN A 38 -13.58 5.68 0.78
N LEU A 39 -12.74 5.28 1.74
CA LEU A 39 -11.32 5.59 1.72
C LEU A 39 -10.60 4.81 0.63
N ARG A 40 -9.59 5.42 0.03
CA ARG A 40 -8.80 4.82 -1.05
C ARG A 40 -7.34 4.88 -0.64
N ILE A 41 -6.69 3.72 -0.60
CA ILE A 41 -5.28 3.68 -0.20
C ILE A 41 -4.38 4.47 -1.15
N MET A 42 -4.78 4.62 -2.43
CA MET A 42 -4.00 5.37 -3.42
C MET A 42 -3.79 6.84 -3.06
N ASP A 43 -4.71 7.42 -2.27
CA ASP A 43 -4.62 8.81 -1.83
C ASP A 43 -3.59 9.02 -0.71
N ALA A 44 -3.13 7.93 -0.09
CA ALA A 44 -2.17 7.91 1.02
C ALA A 44 -0.75 7.47 0.61
N ILE A 45 -0.56 6.98 -0.63
CA ILE A 45 0.74 6.44 -1.06
C ILE A 45 1.77 7.56 -1.20
N TYR A 46 2.87 7.46 -0.45
CA TYR A 46 4.06 8.26 -0.59
C TYR A 46 5.09 7.56 -1.48
N GLN A 47 5.19 7.98 -2.74
CA GLN A 47 6.05 7.34 -3.75
C GLN A 47 7.56 7.55 -3.56
N ASP A 48 7.97 8.35 -2.58
CA ASP A 48 9.38 8.56 -2.20
C ASP A 48 9.84 7.63 -1.07
N ASP A 49 8.96 6.76 -0.59
CA ASP A 49 9.31 5.71 0.36
C ASP A 49 10.44 4.83 -0.19
N THR A 50 11.52 4.66 0.59
CA THR A 50 12.71 3.88 0.20
C THR A 50 12.36 2.43 -0.08
N ALA A 51 11.31 1.92 0.56
CA ALA A 51 10.81 0.56 0.37
C ALA A 51 10.49 0.25 -1.10
N PHE A 52 10.10 1.24 -1.93
CA PHE A 52 9.87 1.01 -3.36
C PHE A 52 11.15 0.60 -4.10
N ALA A 53 12.26 1.28 -3.82
CA ALA A 53 13.56 0.97 -4.42
C ALA A 53 14.05 -0.40 -3.95
N ASP A 54 13.90 -0.70 -2.66
CA ASP A 54 14.32 -1.97 -2.06
C ASP A 54 13.49 -3.14 -2.58
N ALA A 55 12.17 -2.99 -2.67
CA ALA A 55 11.28 -3.99 -3.27
C ALA A 55 11.66 -4.28 -4.74
N LEU A 56 11.89 -3.22 -5.53
CA LEU A 56 12.29 -3.37 -6.93
C LEU A 56 13.67 -4.04 -7.07
N ALA A 57 14.64 -3.69 -6.21
CA ALA A 57 15.96 -4.32 -6.17
C ALA A 57 15.88 -5.81 -5.77
N GLY A 58 14.92 -6.16 -4.90
CA GLY A 58 14.58 -7.55 -4.55
C GLY A 58 13.79 -8.31 -5.64
N GLY A 59 13.47 -7.67 -6.75
CA GLY A 59 12.73 -8.27 -7.87
C GLY A 59 11.21 -8.23 -7.74
N VAL A 60 10.66 -7.56 -6.72
CA VAL A 60 9.22 -7.28 -6.59
C VAL A 60 8.86 -6.11 -7.49
N THR A 61 8.13 -6.38 -8.57
CA THR A 61 7.83 -5.38 -9.62
C THR A 61 6.42 -4.85 -9.55
N CYS A 62 5.55 -5.52 -8.79
CA CYS A 62 4.15 -5.17 -8.65
C CYS A 62 3.69 -5.52 -7.24
N VAL A 63 2.88 -4.67 -6.65
CA VAL A 63 2.35 -4.86 -5.31
C VAL A 63 0.89 -4.47 -5.25
N GLN A 64 0.11 -5.12 -4.40
CA GLN A 64 -1.18 -4.63 -3.96
C GLN A 64 -1.01 -3.99 -2.59
N THR A 65 -1.02 -2.65 -2.56
CA THR A 65 -1.06 -1.89 -1.31
C THR A 65 -2.50 -1.79 -0.83
N LEU A 66 -2.70 -1.93 0.47
CA LEU A 66 -4.02 -2.06 1.09
C LEU A 66 -4.09 -1.18 2.35
N PRO A 67 -5.30 -0.74 2.74
CA PRO A 67 -5.52 -0.32 4.11
C PRO A 67 -5.05 -1.41 5.09
N GLY A 68 -4.65 -0.98 6.29
CA GLY A 68 -4.25 -1.89 7.34
C GLY A 68 -5.44 -2.66 7.93
N SER A 69 -5.27 -3.09 9.18
CA SER A 69 -6.26 -3.90 9.90
C SER A 69 -6.84 -3.21 11.13
N GLY A 70 -6.65 -1.90 11.29
CA GLY A 70 -7.23 -1.13 12.38
C GLY A 70 -8.75 -1.07 12.30
N ASN A 71 -9.30 -0.84 11.11
CA ASN A 71 -10.73 -0.76 10.85
C ASN A 71 -11.36 -2.15 10.58
N VAL A 72 -12.67 -2.30 10.82
CA VAL A 72 -13.45 -3.48 10.40
C VAL A 72 -13.56 -3.53 8.88
N ILE A 73 -13.88 -2.40 8.25
CA ILE A 73 -13.77 -2.15 6.81
C ILE A 73 -12.86 -0.94 6.63
N GLY A 74 -11.66 -1.15 6.09
CA GLY A 74 -10.61 -0.13 6.01
C GLY A 74 -10.57 0.68 4.72
N GLY A 75 -11.36 0.29 3.71
CA GLY A 75 -11.41 0.98 2.42
C GLY A 75 -10.82 0.18 1.26
N GLN A 76 -10.52 0.89 0.17
CA GLN A 76 -10.18 0.33 -1.12
C GLN A 76 -8.67 0.13 -1.30
N GLY A 77 -8.27 -1.03 -1.81
CA GLY A 77 -6.88 -1.33 -2.20
C GLY A 77 -6.50 -0.84 -3.60
N ALA A 78 -5.21 -0.81 -3.89
CA ALA A 78 -4.67 -0.49 -5.22
C ALA A 78 -3.51 -1.42 -5.60
N VAL A 79 -3.49 -1.88 -6.85
CA VAL A 79 -2.35 -2.59 -7.44
C VAL A 79 -1.47 -1.57 -8.16
N ILE A 80 -0.19 -1.53 -7.82
CA ILE A 80 0.78 -0.56 -8.34
C ILE A 80 2.09 -1.24 -8.76
N LYS A 81 2.81 -0.61 -9.69
CA LYS A 81 4.20 -0.95 -10.01
C LYS A 81 5.13 -0.34 -8.97
N THR A 82 6.20 -1.04 -8.64
CA THR A 82 7.21 -0.56 -7.68
C THR A 82 8.21 0.43 -8.28
N ALA A 83 8.30 0.50 -9.62
CA ALA A 83 9.12 1.50 -10.28
C ALA A 83 8.51 2.90 -10.11
N THR A 84 9.21 3.78 -9.40
CA THR A 84 8.81 5.16 -9.11
C THR A 84 9.37 6.18 -10.13
N SER A 85 10.15 5.72 -11.11
CA SER A 85 10.73 6.55 -12.17
C SER A 85 10.71 5.83 -13.51
N ARG A 86 10.50 6.59 -14.58
CA ARG A 86 10.56 6.11 -15.96
C ARG A 86 11.28 7.13 -16.82
N ASN A 87 12.31 6.69 -17.55
CA ASN A 87 13.15 7.54 -18.40
C ASN A 87 13.76 8.75 -17.65
N GLY A 88 14.20 8.54 -16.41
CA GLY A 88 14.80 9.59 -15.57
C GLY A 88 13.80 10.58 -14.97
N ARG A 89 12.50 10.42 -15.24
CA ARG A 89 11.43 11.23 -14.64
C ARG A 89 10.71 10.45 -13.55
N LYS A 90 10.60 11.06 -12.36
CA LYS A 90 9.78 10.57 -11.27
C LYS A 90 8.29 10.53 -11.66
N LEU A 91 7.64 9.43 -11.31
CA LEU A 91 6.22 9.20 -11.57
C LEU A 91 5.38 9.78 -10.42
N VAL A 92 4.17 10.22 -10.74
CA VAL A 92 3.11 10.38 -9.73
C VAL A 92 2.42 9.03 -9.48
N VAL A 93 1.75 8.87 -8.34
CA VAL A 93 1.14 7.60 -7.93
C VAL A 93 0.19 7.04 -8.99
N GLU A 94 -0.60 7.90 -9.63
CA GLU A 94 -1.54 7.53 -10.69
C GLU A 94 -0.86 6.87 -11.89
N GLU A 95 0.37 7.26 -12.21
CA GLU A 95 1.16 6.67 -13.31
C GLU A 95 1.77 5.32 -12.94
N MET A 96 1.83 5.00 -11.64
CA MET A 96 2.29 3.70 -11.12
C MET A 96 1.15 2.67 -11.06
N LEU A 97 -0.11 3.11 -11.11
CA LEU A 97 -1.28 2.23 -10.96
C LEU A 97 -1.36 1.18 -12.08
N VAL A 98 -1.69 -0.04 -11.68
CA VAL A 98 -2.15 -1.12 -12.55
C VAL A 98 -3.67 -1.27 -12.44
N CYS A 99 -4.22 -1.16 -11.24
CA CYS A 99 -5.66 -1.26 -10.98
C CYS A 99 -6.04 -0.56 -9.67
N ALA A 100 -7.00 0.37 -9.73
CA ALA A 100 -7.61 1.02 -8.57
C ALA A 100 -9.07 1.40 -8.88
N PRO A 101 -10.05 1.05 -8.02
CA PRO A 101 -9.91 0.20 -6.85
C PRO A 101 -9.67 -1.28 -7.24
N SER A 102 -8.79 -1.98 -6.51
CA SER A 102 -8.51 -3.40 -6.76
C SER A 102 -9.25 -4.35 -5.81
N SER A 103 -9.61 -3.88 -4.62
CA SER A 103 -10.20 -4.69 -3.56
C SER A 103 -10.87 -3.81 -2.49
N MET A 104 -11.63 -4.43 -1.59
CA MET A 104 -12.10 -3.84 -0.34
C MET A 104 -11.45 -4.58 0.82
N LYS A 105 -10.74 -3.87 1.71
CA LYS A 105 -10.06 -4.47 2.86
C LYS A 105 -11.01 -4.56 4.05
N SER A 106 -11.07 -5.74 4.67
CA SER A 106 -11.73 -5.96 5.95
C SER A 106 -10.81 -6.71 6.93
N ALA A 107 -11.04 -6.50 8.23
CA ALA A 107 -10.42 -7.24 9.32
C ALA A 107 -11.47 -7.52 10.41
N LEU A 108 -11.46 -8.73 10.97
CA LEU A 108 -12.40 -9.17 12.01
C LEU A 108 -11.68 -9.75 13.24
N GLY A 109 -10.36 -9.51 13.34
CA GLY A 109 -9.51 -10.07 14.38
C GLY A 109 -9.32 -9.14 15.58
N GLU A 110 -8.20 -9.31 16.29
CA GLU A 110 -7.88 -8.55 17.49
C GLU A 110 -7.67 -7.05 17.24
N ASN A 111 -7.20 -6.66 16.05
CA ASN A 111 -6.82 -5.27 15.76
C ASN A 111 -8.02 -4.32 15.82
N PRO A 112 -9.18 -4.60 15.16
CA PRO A 112 -10.38 -3.77 15.34
C PRO A 112 -10.91 -3.78 16.78
N ILE A 113 -10.83 -4.90 17.50
CA ILE A 113 -11.27 -4.96 18.91
C ILE A 113 -10.45 -3.97 19.76
N ARG A 114 -9.12 -3.95 19.57
CA ARG A 114 -8.21 -3.05 20.31
C ARG A 114 -8.46 -1.57 20.04
N VAL A 115 -9.02 -1.22 18.87
CA VAL A 115 -9.25 0.18 18.48
C VAL A 115 -10.61 0.70 18.94
N TYR A 116 -11.67 -0.13 18.84
CA TYR A 116 -13.06 0.33 19.01
C TYR A 116 -13.78 -0.20 20.27
N THR A 117 -13.06 -0.81 21.20
CA THR A 117 -13.59 -1.26 22.51
C THR A 117 -12.77 -0.64 23.63
#